data_AF-A0A8K0QNE1-F1
#
_entry.id   AF-A0A8K0QNE1-F1
#
_cell.length_a   1.000
_cell.length_b   1.000
_cell.length_c   1.000
_cell.angle_alpha   90.00
_cell.angle_beta   90.00
_cell.angle_gamma   90.00
#
_symmetry.space_group_name_H-M   'P 1'
#
loop_
_entity.id
_entity.type
_entity.pdbx_description
1 polymer ?
#
loop_
_entity_poly.entity_id
_entity_poly.type
_entity_poly.pdbx_seq_one_letter_code
_entity_poly.pdbx_strand_id
1 'polypeptide(L)'
;MLRERLQWKGGKYLRTKRSEKNSEKPEHRPTGRSDVGVVGGKVAGGRGVGGGSGLRSKIIPLLSSWFQPHRKYNLDECFFPFPKITFLIDKPTKLRCQICREVECEMKPETLTVDDSTLSILPCGHGAGSECLKRWLQVNNSCPFCRLSMTYPGCGHVIPLRPVTTEGIHLLPRTLPDQGHIPLLCAGCLRDSLAAQAELRFGQAACAFQDARQRLHEGGGVEDEEALLMRREEFETILRDEVYMRQLTTWLTSW
;
A
#
# COMPACT_ATOMS: atom_id res chain seq x y z
N MET A 1 8.27 16.70 -13.68
CA MET A 1 9.08 16.43 -12.45
C MET A 1 10.50 16.14 -12.88
N LEU A 2 11.39 17.14 -12.74
CA LEU A 2 12.82 16.98 -13.03
C LEU A 2 13.44 15.93 -12.11
N ARG A 3 14.08 14.91 -12.67
CA ARG A 3 14.95 13.99 -11.92
C ARG A 3 16.28 14.69 -11.68
N GLU A 4 16.55 15.08 -10.44
CA GLU A 4 17.86 15.56 -10.01
C GLU A 4 18.83 14.36 -9.85
N ARG A 5 20.04 14.46 -10.41
CA ARG A 5 21.14 13.52 -10.11
C ARG A 5 22.12 14.20 -9.17
N LEU A 6 22.34 13.60 -8.01
CA LEU A 6 23.45 13.93 -7.13
C LEU A 6 24.68 13.13 -7.58
N GLN A 7 25.79 13.81 -7.83
CA GLN A 7 27.07 13.17 -8.14
C GLN A 7 28.06 13.47 -7.01
N TRP A 8 28.65 12.42 -6.45
CA TRP A 8 29.58 12.50 -5.33
C TRP A 8 31.01 12.78 -5.85
N LYS A 9 31.61 13.89 -5.41
CA LYS A 9 33.04 14.19 -5.64
C LYS A 9 33.61 14.84 -4.37
N GLY A 10 34.64 14.23 -3.78
CA GLY A 10 35.48 14.87 -2.77
C GLY A 10 34.76 15.35 -1.50
N GLY A 11 33.82 14.55 -0.97
CA GLY A 11 33.23 14.82 0.36
C GLY A 11 32.17 15.91 0.44
N LYS A 12 31.69 16.48 -0.68
CA LYS A 12 30.53 17.41 -0.71
C LYS A 12 29.62 17.14 -1.90
N TYR A 13 28.31 17.32 -1.73
CA TYR A 13 27.33 17.27 -2.82
C TYR A 13 27.22 18.64 -3.49
N LEU A 14 27.46 18.72 -4.79
CA LEU A 14 27.26 19.94 -5.58
C LEU A 14 26.06 19.79 -6.51
N ARG A 15 25.18 20.79 -6.51
CA ARG A 15 23.92 20.83 -7.26
C ARG A 15 24.15 21.46 -8.63
N THR A 16 23.79 20.78 -9.71
CA THR A 16 23.76 21.37 -11.06
C THR A 16 22.33 21.34 -11.61
N LYS A 17 21.85 22.49 -12.12
CA LYS A 17 20.52 22.62 -12.72
C LYS A 17 20.62 22.52 -14.24
N ARG A 18 19.77 21.70 -14.86
CA ARG A 18 19.56 21.66 -16.31
C ARG A 18 18.27 22.41 -16.64
N SER A 19 18.33 23.33 -17.59
CA SER A 19 17.20 24.12 -18.09
C SER A 19 16.30 23.30 -19.02
N GLU A 20 14.99 23.27 -18.77
CA GLU A 20 13.97 22.74 -19.70
C GLU A 20 13.37 23.88 -20.53
N LYS A 21 13.16 23.64 -21.84
CA LYS A 21 12.51 24.54 -22.79
C LYS A 21 11.02 24.17 -22.95
N ASN A 22 10.19 25.20 -23.03
CA ASN A 22 8.74 25.25 -23.29
C ASN A 22 8.30 24.67 -24.65
N SER A 23 7.07 24.14 -24.69
CA SER A 23 6.05 24.35 -25.75
C SER A 23 4.72 23.72 -25.28
N GLU A 24 3.70 24.53 -24.95
CA GLU A 24 2.58 25.02 -25.78
C GLU A 24 1.32 24.13 -25.77
N LYS A 25 0.20 24.82 -25.53
CA LYS A 25 -1.20 24.36 -25.37
C LYS A 25 -1.93 24.55 -26.71
N PRO A 26 -3.10 23.92 -26.94
CA PRO A 26 -4.28 24.79 -27.03
C PRO A 26 -5.59 24.21 -26.46
N GLU A 27 -6.52 25.14 -26.30
CA GLU A 27 -7.88 25.06 -25.76
C GLU A 27 -8.89 24.44 -26.73
N HIS A 28 -10.01 23.91 -26.20
CA HIS A 28 -11.33 24.06 -26.83
C HIS A 28 -12.46 24.06 -25.79
N ARG A 29 -13.39 25.00 -25.98
CA ARG A 29 -14.61 25.28 -25.19
C ARG A 29 -15.79 24.37 -25.60
N PRO A 30 -16.86 24.30 -24.78
CA PRO A 30 -17.96 23.34 -24.91
C PRO A 30 -19.21 23.93 -25.58
N THR A 31 -20.09 23.05 -26.06
CA THR A 31 -21.49 23.36 -26.41
C THR A 31 -22.40 22.17 -26.13
N GLY A 32 -23.60 22.42 -25.63
CA GLY A 32 -24.73 21.48 -25.76
C GLY A 32 -25.55 21.28 -24.48
N ARG A 33 -26.77 21.83 -24.48
CA ARG A 33 -27.79 21.85 -23.44
C ARG A 33 -29.07 21.27 -24.04
N SER A 34 -29.80 20.44 -23.29
CA SER A 34 -31.25 20.08 -23.39
C SER A 34 -31.43 18.63 -22.91
N ASP A 35 -32.49 18.16 -22.26
CA ASP A 35 -33.65 18.72 -21.57
C ASP A 35 -34.38 17.50 -20.92
N VAL A 36 -35.05 17.76 -19.79
CA VAL A 36 -36.35 17.20 -19.35
C VAL A 36 -36.63 15.68 -19.39
N GLY A 37 -37.05 15.11 -18.24
CA GLY A 37 -37.78 13.84 -18.19
C GLY A 37 -38.11 13.36 -16.77
N VAL A 38 -39.28 13.74 -16.26
CA VAL A 38 -39.88 13.38 -14.96
C VAL A 38 -40.49 11.95 -14.99
N VAL A 39 -40.96 11.49 -13.83
CA VAL A 39 -41.82 10.32 -13.50
C VAL A 39 -41.00 9.12 -12.97
N GLY A 40 -41.15 8.60 -11.75
CA GLY A 40 -42.28 8.54 -10.82
C GLY A 40 -42.72 7.07 -10.67
N GLY A 41 -42.59 6.46 -9.48
CA GLY A 41 -43.09 5.09 -9.25
C GLY A 41 -42.56 4.37 -8.01
N LYS A 42 -43.22 4.57 -6.87
CA LYS A 42 -43.18 3.73 -5.66
C LYS A 42 -44.14 2.54 -5.82
N VAL A 43 -43.80 1.33 -5.33
CA VAL A 43 -44.64 0.40 -4.50
C VAL A 43 -43.71 -0.74 -3.99
N ALA A 44 -43.45 -0.93 -2.69
CA ALA A 44 -44.13 -1.81 -1.69
C ALA A 44 -44.64 -3.17 -2.25
N GLY A 45 -44.54 -4.34 -1.62
CA GLY A 45 -44.17 -4.78 -0.27
C GLY A 45 -44.54 -6.29 -0.11
N GLY A 46 -44.32 -6.87 1.08
CA GLY A 46 -44.89 -8.17 1.53
C GLY A 46 -43.89 -9.34 1.52
N ARG A 47 -43.25 -9.71 2.64
CA ARG A 47 -43.73 -10.53 3.78
C ARG A 47 -44.34 -11.88 3.36
N GLY A 48 -43.57 -12.94 3.56
CA GLY A 48 -44.04 -14.32 3.70
C GLY A 48 -43.37 -14.96 4.93
N VAL A 49 -44.19 -15.25 5.94
CA VAL A 49 -43.84 -15.97 7.17
C VAL A 49 -43.98 -17.47 6.88
N GLY A 50 -42.99 -18.28 7.27
CA GLY A 50 -43.05 -19.73 7.19
C GLY A 50 -42.15 -20.35 8.25
N GLY A 51 -42.77 -20.89 9.31
CA GLY A 51 -42.11 -21.54 10.42
C GLY A 51 -41.46 -22.87 10.04
N GLY A 52 -40.37 -23.19 10.73
CA GLY A 52 -39.64 -24.44 10.59
C GLY A 52 -38.64 -24.57 11.72
N SER A 53 -39.08 -25.21 12.80
CA SER A 53 -38.32 -25.66 13.95
C SER A 53 -37.09 -26.49 13.55
N GLY A 54 -35.93 -26.08 14.05
CA GLY A 54 -34.68 -26.83 13.97
C GLY A 54 -33.65 -26.19 14.88
N LEU A 55 -33.55 -26.67 16.12
CA LEU A 55 -32.43 -26.36 17.01
C LEU A 55 -31.13 -26.75 16.29
N ARG A 56 -30.41 -25.76 15.76
CA ARG A 56 -29.01 -25.91 15.37
C ARG A 56 -28.22 -24.85 16.11
N SER A 57 -27.43 -25.32 17.08
CA SER A 57 -26.26 -24.65 17.66
C SER A 57 -25.66 -23.61 16.71
N LYS A 58 -25.90 -22.33 16.99
CA LYS A 58 -25.29 -21.20 16.27
C LYS A 58 -25.14 -20.01 17.20
N ILE A 59 -24.27 -20.16 18.19
CA ILE A 59 -23.55 -19.00 18.72
C ILE A 59 -22.15 -19.07 18.11
N ILE A 60 -22.11 -18.93 16.79
CA ILE A 60 -20.91 -18.37 16.17
C ILE A 60 -21.08 -16.86 16.44
N PRO A 61 -20.11 -16.17 17.05
CA PRO A 61 -20.17 -14.71 17.20
C PRO A 61 -20.62 -14.12 15.87
N LEU A 62 -21.44 -13.07 15.93
CA LEU A 62 -21.97 -12.36 14.77
C LEU A 62 -20.78 -11.83 13.94
N LEU A 63 -20.16 -12.73 13.19
CA LEU A 63 -19.08 -12.47 12.27
C LEU A 63 -19.67 -11.40 11.37
N SER A 64 -19.02 -10.24 11.37
CA SER A 64 -19.37 -9.11 10.53
C SER A 64 -19.78 -9.62 9.14
N SER A 65 -20.87 -9.11 8.59
CA SER A 65 -21.59 -9.68 7.43
C SER A 65 -20.73 -10.05 6.21
N TRP A 66 -19.49 -9.56 6.13
CA TRP A 66 -18.52 -9.90 5.09
C TRP A 66 -17.76 -11.23 5.33
N PHE A 67 -17.65 -11.76 6.55
CA PHE A 67 -17.06 -13.08 6.86
C PHE A 67 -18.16 -14.17 6.85
N GLN A 68 -18.98 -14.20 5.80
CA GLN A 68 -19.92 -15.30 5.60
C GLN A 68 -19.22 -16.40 4.80
N PRO A 69 -19.18 -17.66 5.29
CA PRO A 69 -18.50 -18.79 4.62
C PRO A 69 -18.95 -19.08 3.18
N HIS A 70 -20.04 -18.46 2.72
CA HIS A 70 -20.62 -18.63 1.38
C HIS A 70 -20.89 -17.30 0.67
N ARG A 71 -20.19 -16.22 1.03
CA ARG A 71 -20.39 -14.94 0.34
C ARG A 71 -19.98 -15.10 -1.12
N LYS A 72 -20.97 -15.18 -2.01
CA LYS A 72 -20.75 -14.95 -3.44
C LYS A 72 -20.39 -13.47 -3.59
N TYR A 73 -19.15 -13.19 -3.96
CA TYR A 73 -18.72 -11.82 -4.26
C TYR A 73 -19.58 -11.29 -5.40
N ASN A 74 -20.20 -10.14 -5.16
CA ASN A 74 -20.80 -9.39 -6.25
C ASN A 74 -19.65 -8.73 -7.03
N LEU A 75 -19.26 -9.32 -8.15
CA LEU A 75 -18.14 -8.84 -8.96
C LEU A 75 -18.43 -7.43 -9.54
N ASP A 76 -19.70 -7.03 -9.59
CA ASP A 76 -20.10 -5.69 -10.01
C ASP A 76 -19.79 -4.61 -8.97
N GLU A 77 -19.59 -4.98 -7.69
CA GLU A 77 -19.17 -4.06 -6.64
C GLU A 77 -17.66 -3.82 -6.63
N CYS A 78 -16.87 -4.68 -7.30
CA CYS A 78 -15.40 -4.64 -7.30
C CYS A 78 -14.80 -4.43 -5.90
N PHE A 79 -15.41 -5.07 -4.90
CA PHE A 79 -15.05 -4.95 -3.50
C PHE A 79 -14.52 -6.30 -2.98
N PHE A 80 -13.23 -6.31 -2.65
CA PHE A 80 -12.44 -7.47 -2.27
C PHE A 80 -11.87 -7.28 -0.86
N PRO A 81 -12.66 -7.51 0.20
CA PRO A 81 -12.18 -7.35 1.56
C PRO A 81 -11.07 -8.35 1.91
N PHE A 82 -11.06 -9.54 1.29
CA PHE A 82 -10.03 -10.55 1.49
C PHE A 82 -9.34 -10.92 0.17
N PRO A 83 -8.50 -10.05 -0.43
CA PRO A 83 -7.99 -10.27 -1.78
C PRO A 83 -7.29 -11.62 -1.93
N LYS A 84 -6.47 -12.04 -0.95
CA LYS A 84 -5.78 -13.34 -1.00
C LYS A 84 -6.76 -14.50 -1.11
N ILE A 85 -7.86 -14.48 -0.36
CA ILE A 85 -8.90 -15.52 -0.44
C ILE A 85 -9.61 -15.43 -1.79
N THR A 86 -10.07 -14.23 -2.18
CA THR A 86 -10.78 -14.01 -3.44
C THR A 86 -9.96 -14.50 -4.64
N PHE A 87 -8.69 -14.12 -4.76
CA PHE A 87 -7.92 -14.39 -5.98
C PHE A 87 -7.19 -15.74 -5.95
N LEU A 88 -6.77 -16.26 -4.79
CA LEU A 88 -6.07 -17.55 -4.71
C LEU A 88 -7.02 -18.74 -4.57
N ILE A 89 -8.16 -18.56 -3.89
CA ILE A 89 -9.14 -19.63 -3.64
C ILE A 89 -10.33 -19.50 -4.59
N ASP A 90 -11.03 -18.37 -4.57
CA ASP A 90 -12.31 -18.23 -5.29
C ASP A 90 -12.13 -18.01 -6.80
N LYS A 91 -10.98 -17.48 -7.22
CA LYS A 91 -10.56 -17.30 -8.62
C LYS A 91 -11.67 -16.73 -9.51
N PRO A 92 -12.16 -15.51 -9.21
CA PRO A 92 -13.25 -14.91 -9.97
C PRO A 92 -12.86 -14.77 -11.44
N THR A 93 -13.84 -14.95 -12.33
CA THR A 93 -13.68 -14.77 -13.78
C THR A 93 -14.52 -13.59 -14.26
N LYS A 94 -14.15 -13.01 -15.41
CA LYS A 94 -14.90 -11.93 -16.07
C LYS A 94 -15.07 -10.67 -15.20
N LEU A 95 -14.05 -10.31 -14.43
CA LEU A 95 -14.04 -9.05 -13.70
C LEU A 95 -14.02 -7.92 -14.71
N ARG A 96 -14.98 -7.00 -14.68
CA ARG A 96 -14.93 -5.79 -15.52
C ARG A 96 -14.45 -4.62 -14.68
N CYS A 97 -13.63 -3.76 -15.27
CA CYS A 97 -13.25 -2.50 -14.65
C CYS A 97 -14.51 -1.65 -14.40
N GLN A 98 -14.83 -1.36 -13.15
CA GLN A 98 -16.04 -0.57 -12.84
C GLN A 98 -15.88 0.94 -13.07
N ILE A 99 -14.68 1.39 -13.47
CA ILE A 99 -14.41 2.78 -13.86
C ILE A 99 -14.76 2.98 -15.35
N CYS A 100 -14.15 2.21 -16.26
CA CYS A 100 -14.37 2.35 -17.71
C CYS A 100 -15.43 1.39 -18.26
N ARG A 101 -15.68 0.24 -17.63
CA ARG A 101 -16.59 -0.85 -18.06
C ARG A 101 -16.26 -1.52 -19.39
N GLU A 102 -15.17 -1.11 -20.03
CA GLU A 102 -14.74 -1.59 -21.34
C GLU A 102 -13.76 -2.76 -21.26
N VAL A 103 -12.96 -2.80 -20.20
CA VAL A 103 -11.85 -3.76 -20.05
C VAL A 103 -12.19 -4.82 -19.02
N GLU A 104 -11.92 -6.09 -19.36
CA GLU A 104 -11.89 -7.17 -18.39
C GLU A 104 -10.57 -7.13 -17.60
N CYS A 105 -10.67 -6.98 -16.29
CA CYS A 105 -9.53 -6.98 -15.39
C CYS A 105 -9.10 -8.40 -15.03
N GLU A 106 -7.80 -8.58 -14.88
CA GLU A 106 -7.20 -9.87 -14.56
C GLU A 106 -6.01 -9.71 -13.60
N MET A 107 -5.66 -10.83 -12.98
CA MET A 107 -4.46 -10.97 -12.17
C MET A 107 -3.34 -11.47 -13.09
N LYS A 108 -2.35 -10.61 -13.34
CA LYS A 108 -1.24 -10.90 -14.26
C LYS A 108 0.02 -11.37 -13.53
N PRO A 109 0.92 -12.13 -14.17
CA PRO A 109 2.28 -12.28 -13.68
C PRO A 109 2.98 -10.92 -13.57
N GLU A 110 3.83 -10.73 -12.56
CA GLU A 110 4.60 -9.49 -12.35
C GLU A 110 5.61 -9.20 -13.47
N THR A 111 5.97 -10.22 -14.26
CA THR A 111 6.82 -10.07 -15.45
C THR A 111 6.14 -9.34 -16.61
N LEU A 112 4.81 -9.21 -16.58
CA LEU A 112 4.05 -8.48 -17.59
C LEU A 112 3.89 -7.01 -17.23
N THR A 113 3.70 -6.19 -18.24
CA THR A 113 3.45 -4.75 -18.05
C THR A 113 2.10 -4.53 -17.36
N VAL A 114 2.12 -3.71 -16.31
CA VAL A 114 0.90 -3.22 -15.65
C VAL A 114 0.21 -2.22 -16.59
N ASP A 115 -1.05 -2.49 -16.91
CA ASP A 115 -1.87 -1.74 -17.87
C ASP A 115 -3.35 -1.65 -17.41
N ASP A 116 -4.24 -1.19 -18.28
CA ASP A 116 -5.67 -1.02 -17.99
C ASP A 116 -6.38 -2.35 -17.65
N SER A 117 -5.89 -3.51 -18.11
CA SER A 117 -6.48 -4.83 -17.77
C SER A 117 -5.88 -5.45 -16.51
N THR A 118 -4.79 -4.91 -15.98
CA THR A 118 -4.25 -5.35 -14.69
C THR A 118 -5.16 -4.87 -13.57
N LEU A 119 -5.65 -5.76 -12.72
CA LEU A 119 -6.43 -5.35 -11.56
C LEU A 119 -5.53 -4.67 -10.52
N SER A 120 -6.00 -3.59 -9.89
CA SER A 120 -5.38 -3.03 -8.70
C SER A 120 -6.39 -2.80 -7.60
N ILE A 121 -5.93 -2.89 -6.36
CA ILE A 121 -6.74 -2.74 -5.15
C ILE A 121 -6.26 -1.52 -4.37
N LEU A 122 -7.19 -0.93 -3.63
CA LEU A 122 -6.98 0.16 -2.67
C LEU A 122 -7.08 -0.37 -1.23
N PRO A 123 -6.58 0.33 -0.20
CA PRO A 123 -6.66 -0.09 1.20
C PRO A 123 -8.09 -0.38 1.67
N CYS A 124 -9.09 0.32 1.12
CA CYS A 124 -10.49 0.05 1.43
C CYS A 124 -11.01 -1.30 0.93
N GLY A 125 -10.26 -2.03 0.10
CA GLY A 125 -10.67 -3.29 -0.53
C GLY A 125 -11.33 -3.11 -1.90
N HIS A 126 -11.65 -1.90 -2.35
CA HIS A 126 -12.13 -1.69 -3.71
C HIS A 126 -11.00 -1.83 -4.74
N GLY A 127 -11.32 -2.35 -5.92
CA GLY A 127 -10.40 -2.47 -7.04
C GLY A 127 -10.98 -2.05 -8.38
N ALA A 128 -10.10 -1.83 -9.36
CA ALA A 128 -10.41 -1.56 -10.76
C ALA A 128 -9.11 -1.67 -11.58
N GLY A 129 -9.19 -1.50 -12.91
CA GLY A 129 -8.01 -1.50 -13.77
C GLY A 129 -6.95 -0.49 -13.31
N SER A 130 -5.68 -0.90 -13.29
CA SER A 130 -4.56 -0.16 -12.70
C SER A 130 -4.46 1.27 -13.21
N GLU A 131 -4.44 1.44 -14.53
CA GLU A 131 -4.32 2.76 -15.13
C GLU A 131 -5.59 3.61 -14.97
N CYS A 132 -6.78 3.00 -14.89
CA CYS A 132 -8.01 3.71 -14.57
C CYS A 132 -7.96 4.29 -13.14
N LEU A 133 -7.54 3.49 -12.15
CA LEU A 133 -7.35 3.96 -10.77
C LEU A 133 -6.26 5.02 -10.68
N LYS A 134 -5.14 4.84 -11.39
CA LYS A 134 -4.04 5.79 -11.42
C LYS A 134 -4.48 7.14 -11.99
N ARG A 135 -5.18 7.16 -13.13
CA ARG A 135 -5.76 8.38 -13.72
C ARG A 135 -6.73 9.05 -12.75
N TRP A 136 -7.58 8.27 -12.07
CA TRP A 136 -8.49 8.80 -11.05
C TRP A 136 -7.74 9.48 -9.90
N LEU A 137 -6.70 8.84 -9.36
CA LEU A 137 -5.92 9.34 -8.22
C LEU A 137 -4.97 10.49 -8.57
N GLN A 138 -4.74 10.77 -9.85
CA GLN A 138 -4.01 11.97 -10.28
C GLN A 138 -4.82 13.26 -10.05
N VAL A 139 -6.15 13.17 -10.06
CA VAL A 139 -7.04 14.32 -9.94
C VAL A 139 -7.94 14.27 -8.70
N ASN A 140 -8.05 13.11 -8.05
CA ASN A 140 -8.77 12.93 -6.80
C ASN A 140 -7.86 12.32 -5.74
N ASN A 141 -8.08 12.67 -4.47
CA ASN A 141 -7.38 12.09 -3.33
C ASN A 141 -8.23 11.06 -2.57
N SER A 142 -9.22 10.44 -3.23
CA SER A 142 -10.14 9.50 -2.57
C SER A 142 -10.51 8.33 -3.47
N CYS A 143 -10.88 7.20 -2.86
CA CYS A 143 -11.44 6.05 -3.57
C CYS A 143 -12.69 6.45 -4.40
N PRO A 144 -12.81 6.05 -5.69
CA PRO A 144 -13.96 6.40 -6.52
C PRO A 144 -15.28 5.78 -6.03
N PHE A 145 -15.21 4.70 -5.24
CA PHE A 145 -16.37 3.92 -4.83
C PHE A 145 -16.87 4.31 -3.44
N CYS A 146 -15.97 4.37 -2.45
CA CYS A 146 -16.34 4.65 -1.05
C CYS A 146 -15.84 5.98 -0.50
N ARG A 147 -15.10 6.76 -1.29
CA ARG A 147 -14.56 8.08 -0.92
C ARG A 147 -13.58 8.09 0.26
N LEU A 148 -13.06 6.92 0.66
CA LEU A 148 -11.94 6.84 1.61
C LEU A 148 -10.78 7.72 1.10
N SER A 149 -10.21 8.55 1.98
CA SER A 149 -9.03 9.35 1.67
C SER A 149 -7.83 8.45 1.31
N MET A 150 -7.14 8.79 0.22
CA MET A 150 -6.02 8.07 -0.36
C MET A 150 -4.70 8.78 -0.06
N THR A 151 -4.56 9.32 1.14
CA THR A 151 -3.35 10.00 1.62
C THR A 151 -2.92 9.50 2.99
N TYR A 152 -1.61 9.36 3.21
CA TYR A 152 -1.05 9.04 4.52
C TYR A 152 -1.33 10.17 5.52
N PRO A 153 -1.96 9.91 6.68
CA PRO A 153 -2.41 10.98 7.59
C PRO A 153 -1.29 11.85 8.16
N GLY A 154 -0.10 11.30 8.38
CA GLY A 154 1.02 12.00 8.99
C GLY A 154 1.94 12.75 8.02
N CYS A 155 1.91 12.42 6.72
CA CYS A 155 2.76 13.10 5.73
C CYS A 155 2.03 13.61 4.47
N GLY A 156 0.74 13.34 4.31
CA GLY A 156 -0.08 13.83 3.20
C GLY A 156 0.23 13.23 1.83
N HIS A 157 1.25 12.37 1.71
CA HIS A 157 1.58 11.69 0.45
C HIS A 157 0.46 10.73 0.04
N VAL A 158 0.32 10.51 -1.28
CA VAL A 158 -0.67 9.59 -1.84
C VAL A 158 -0.34 8.14 -1.46
N ILE A 159 -1.36 7.40 -1.02
CA ILE A 159 -1.26 5.96 -0.77
C ILE A 159 -1.25 5.26 -2.14
N PRO A 160 -0.23 4.43 -2.43
CA PRO A 160 -0.15 3.74 -3.71
C PRO A 160 -1.30 2.73 -3.84
N LEU A 161 -1.89 2.62 -5.04
CA LEU A 161 -2.65 1.43 -5.42
C LEU A 161 -1.69 0.24 -5.54
N ARG A 162 -2.14 -0.97 -5.23
CA ARG A 162 -1.32 -2.19 -5.42
C ARG A 162 -1.92 -3.06 -6.53
N PRO A 163 -1.16 -3.29 -7.62
CA PRO A 163 -1.52 -4.29 -8.62
C PRO A 163 -1.66 -5.67 -7.99
N VAL A 164 -2.69 -6.39 -8.42
CA VAL A 164 -2.93 -7.78 -8.06
C VAL A 164 -2.22 -8.63 -9.09
N THR A 165 -1.00 -9.05 -8.78
CA THR A 165 -0.21 -9.95 -9.61
C THR A 165 -0.08 -11.34 -8.98
N THR A 166 0.27 -12.34 -9.79
CA THR A 166 0.49 -13.74 -9.34
C THR A 166 1.43 -13.83 -8.15
N GLU A 167 2.52 -13.07 -8.18
CA GLU A 167 3.53 -13.04 -7.14
C GLU A 167 3.19 -12.02 -6.06
N GLY A 168 2.76 -10.82 -6.46
CA GLY A 168 2.51 -9.69 -5.58
C GLY A 168 1.32 -9.88 -4.64
N ILE A 169 0.34 -10.72 -4.99
CA ILE A 169 -0.81 -11.03 -4.14
C ILE A 169 -0.38 -11.55 -2.76
N HIS A 170 0.75 -12.26 -2.66
CA HIS A 170 1.26 -12.80 -1.40
C HIS A 170 1.76 -11.68 -0.46
N LEU A 171 2.27 -10.60 -1.04
CA LEU A 171 2.80 -9.43 -0.33
C LEU A 171 1.74 -8.35 -0.06
N LEU A 172 0.50 -8.57 -0.51
CA LEU A 172 -0.57 -7.62 -0.25
C LEU A 172 -0.86 -7.57 1.27
N PRO A 173 -0.80 -6.39 1.91
CA PRO A 173 -1.21 -6.23 3.30
C PRO A 173 -2.73 -6.45 3.40
N ARG A 174 -3.21 -6.70 4.61
CA ARG A 174 -4.65 -6.80 4.88
C ARG A 174 -5.35 -5.51 4.46
N THR A 175 -6.54 -5.61 3.88
CA THR A 175 -7.37 -4.43 3.59
C THR A 175 -7.96 -3.89 4.89
N LEU A 176 -8.46 -2.66 4.91
CA LEU A 176 -9.12 -2.08 6.09
C LEU A 176 -10.31 -2.91 6.58
N PRO A 177 -11.21 -3.42 5.71
CA PRO A 177 -12.21 -4.41 6.14
C PRO A 177 -11.59 -5.62 6.84
N ASP A 178 -10.49 -6.15 6.32
CA ASP A 178 -9.73 -7.27 6.92
C ASP A 178 -8.78 -6.84 8.05
N GLN A 179 -9.17 -5.83 8.84
CA GLN A 179 -8.39 -5.33 9.99
C GLN A 179 -6.96 -4.86 9.63
N GLY A 180 -6.72 -4.54 8.36
CA GLY A 180 -5.54 -3.81 7.93
C GLY A 180 -5.58 -2.36 8.40
N HIS A 181 -4.47 -1.66 8.22
CA HIS A 181 -4.35 -0.25 8.57
C HIS A 181 -3.47 0.50 7.58
N ILE A 182 -3.70 1.80 7.51
CA ILE A 182 -2.85 2.75 6.80
C ILE A 182 -1.91 3.37 7.85
N PRO A 183 -0.59 3.29 7.69
CA PRO A 183 0.36 3.89 8.64
C PRO A 183 0.29 5.42 8.57
N LEU A 184 0.84 6.10 9.58
CA LEU A 184 0.91 7.57 9.58
C LEU A 184 1.81 8.09 8.45
N LEU A 185 2.91 7.41 8.18
CA LEU A 185 3.93 7.83 7.22
C LEU A 185 4.00 6.85 6.06
N CYS A 186 4.23 7.37 4.86
CA CYS A 186 4.59 6.54 3.70
C CYS A 186 5.96 5.86 3.93
N ALA A 187 6.26 4.83 3.13
CA ALA A 187 7.52 4.08 3.27
C ALA A 187 8.78 4.95 3.17
N GLY A 188 8.75 6.04 2.38
CA GLY A 188 9.83 7.01 2.27
C GLY A 188 10.00 7.82 3.55
N CYS A 189 8.94 8.52 3.99
CA CYS A 189 8.98 9.34 5.19
C CYS A 189 9.25 8.52 6.46
N LEU A 190 8.75 7.28 6.53
CA LEU A 190 9.05 6.38 7.63
C LEU A 190 10.55 6.06 7.69
N ARG A 191 11.15 5.69 6.55
CA ARG A 191 12.59 5.42 6.49
C ARG A 191 13.40 6.65 6.88
N ASP A 192 13.04 7.83 6.39
CA ASP A 192 13.75 9.05 6.71
C ASP A 192 13.66 9.37 8.22
N SER A 193 12.49 9.16 8.84
CA SER A 193 12.31 9.27 10.29
C SER A 193 13.13 8.23 11.07
N LEU A 194 13.15 6.97 10.62
CA LEU A 194 13.91 5.90 11.27
C LEU A 194 15.41 6.14 11.15
N ALA A 195 15.88 6.57 9.97
CA ALA A 195 17.28 6.91 9.74
C ALA A 195 17.74 8.06 10.63
N ALA A 196 16.94 9.13 10.75
CA ALA A 196 17.24 10.24 11.65
C ALA A 196 17.35 9.80 13.13
N GLN A 197 16.51 8.85 13.56
CA GLN A 197 16.60 8.28 14.92
C GLN A 197 17.81 7.37 15.09
N ALA A 198 18.14 6.56 14.07
CA ALA A 198 19.23 5.59 14.12
C ALA A 198 20.62 6.24 14.01
N GLU A 199 20.75 7.42 13.40
CA GLU A 199 22.03 8.11 13.21
C GLU A 199 22.74 8.39 14.54
N LEU A 200 22.00 8.80 15.58
CA LEU A 200 22.56 9.04 16.91
C LEU A 200 23.12 7.75 17.52
N ARG A 201 22.35 6.66 17.46
CA ARG A 201 22.75 5.36 18.01
C ARG A 201 23.92 4.76 17.23
N PHE A 202 23.92 4.92 15.92
CA PHE A 202 25.03 4.50 15.07
C PHE A 202 26.33 5.22 15.46
N GLY A 203 26.27 6.54 15.69
CA GLY A 203 27.42 7.31 16.18
C GLY A 203 27.91 6.81 17.54
N GLN A 204 27.01 6.52 18.48
CA GLN A 204 27.35 5.99 19.81
C GLN A 204 28.01 4.61 19.71
N ALA A 205 27.46 3.70 18.90
CA ALA A 205 28.04 2.38 18.69
C ALA A 205 29.40 2.44 18.00
N ALA A 206 29.59 3.36 17.06
CA ALA A 206 30.88 3.58 16.41
C ALA A 206 31.95 4.01 17.43
N CYS A 207 31.65 4.98 18.30
CA CYS A 207 32.57 5.36 19.39
C CYS A 207 32.84 4.17 20.33
N ALA A 208 31.79 3.46 20.76
CA ALA A 208 31.92 2.33 21.66
C ALA A 208 32.78 1.19 21.08
N PHE A 209 32.67 0.94 19.77
CA PHE A 209 33.52 -0.02 19.05
C PHE A 209 34.98 0.45 18.98
N GLN A 210 35.21 1.74 18.69
CA GLN A 210 36.55 2.33 18.69
C GLN A 210 37.22 2.21 20.06
N ASP A 211 36.49 2.50 21.13
CA ASP A 211 36.98 2.39 22.51
C ASP A 211 37.30 0.94 22.87
N ALA A 212 36.44 -0.02 22.50
CA ALA A 212 36.69 -1.44 22.72
C ALA A 212 37.94 -1.93 21.98
N ARG A 213 38.13 -1.45 20.75
CA ARG A 213 39.32 -1.78 19.96
C ARG A 213 40.59 -1.23 20.59
N GLN A 214 40.54 -0.03 21.15
CA GLN A 214 41.67 0.57 21.86
C GLN A 214 42.02 -0.24 23.11
N ARG A 215 41.02 -0.62 23.92
CA ARG A 215 41.23 -1.47 25.11
C ARG A 215 41.86 -2.80 24.76
N LEU A 216 41.38 -3.50 23.72
CA LEU A 216 41.99 -4.75 23.28
C LEU A 216 43.44 -4.56 22.86
N HIS A 217 43.76 -3.44 22.19
CA HIS A 217 45.14 -3.13 21.81
C HIS A 217 46.07 -2.90 23.02
N GLU A 218 45.55 -2.27 24.08
CA GLU A 218 46.31 -1.96 25.30
C GLU A 218 46.40 -3.13 26.28
N GLY A 219 45.30 -3.85 26.50
CA GLY A 219 45.16 -4.90 27.51
C GLY A 219 45.34 -6.33 26.97
N GLY A 220 44.96 -6.60 25.72
CA GLY A 220 45.14 -7.89 25.05
C GLY A 220 44.40 -9.09 25.67
N GLY A 221 43.42 -8.85 26.56
CA GLY A 221 42.72 -9.90 27.30
C GLY A 221 41.54 -10.54 26.55
N VAL A 222 41.16 -11.75 26.95
CA VAL A 222 39.98 -12.47 26.40
C VAL A 222 38.68 -11.68 26.61
N GLU A 223 38.54 -11.01 27.75
CA GLU A 223 37.37 -10.16 28.04
C GLU A 223 37.29 -8.95 27.09
N ASP A 224 38.42 -8.35 26.73
CA ASP A 224 38.47 -7.24 25.77
C ASP A 224 38.12 -7.70 24.35
N GLU A 225 38.52 -8.93 23.99
CA GLU A 225 38.18 -9.55 22.70
C GLU A 225 36.67 -9.80 22.59
N GLU A 226 36.06 -10.40 23.62
CA GLU A 226 34.62 -10.62 23.68
C GLU A 226 33.84 -9.30 23.63
N ALA A 227 34.29 -8.29 24.39
CA ALA A 227 33.70 -6.96 24.35
C ALA A 227 33.78 -6.33 22.96
N LEU A 228 34.91 -6.48 22.25
CA LEU A 228 35.06 -5.98 20.89
C LEU A 228 34.09 -6.65 19.91
N LEU A 229 33.93 -7.98 20.00
CA LEU A 229 32.99 -8.73 19.16
C LEU A 229 31.55 -8.29 19.38
N MET A 230 31.14 -8.10 20.64
CA MET A 230 29.82 -7.57 20.99
C MET A 230 29.58 -6.18 20.39
N ARG A 231 30.55 -5.26 20.49
CA ARG A 231 30.42 -3.90 19.93
C ARG A 231 30.45 -3.89 18.40
N ARG A 232 31.17 -4.83 17.79
CA ARG A 232 31.15 -5.03 16.34
C ARG A 232 29.75 -5.43 15.88
N GLU A 233 29.14 -6.42 16.54
CA GLU A 233 27.79 -6.86 16.20
C GLU A 233 26.79 -5.71 16.33
N GLU A 234 26.82 -4.96 17.43
CA GLU A 234 25.95 -3.80 17.62
C GLU A 234 26.13 -2.78 16.47
N PHE A 235 27.36 -2.39 16.17
CA PHE A 235 27.68 -1.44 15.09
C PHE A 235 27.21 -1.94 13.71
N GLU A 236 27.45 -3.20 13.38
CA GLU A 236 27.10 -3.78 12.07
C GLU A 236 25.59 -3.93 11.87
N THR A 237 24.80 -3.96 12.94
CA THR A 237 23.38 -4.34 12.89
C THR A 237 22.40 -3.19 13.10
N ILE A 238 22.80 -2.08 13.73
CA ILE A 238 21.91 -0.92 14.02
C ILE A 238 21.08 -0.47 12.83
N LEU A 239 21.70 -0.15 11.69
CA LEU A 239 20.94 0.36 10.53
C LEU A 239 20.05 -0.72 9.92
N ARG A 240 20.53 -1.98 9.89
CA ARG A 240 19.75 -3.14 9.42
C ARG A 240 18.46 -3.25 10.24
N ASP A 241 18.57 -3.25 11.55
CA ASP A 241 17.47 -3.59 12.44
C ASP A 241 16.55 -2.39 12.70
N GLU A 242 17.12 -1.20 12.91
CA GLU A 242 16.34 0.00 13.27
C GLU A 242 15.73 0.71 12.07
N VAL A 243 16.31 0.56 10.88
CA VAL A 243 15.81 1.24 9.68
C VAL A 243 15.21 0.24 8.71
N TYR A 244 16.01 -0.67 8.16
CA TYR A 244 15.58 -1.48 7.03
C TYR A 244 14.55 -2.54 7.42
N MET A 245 14.79 -3.28 8.50
CA MET A 245 13.86 -4.32 8.97
C MET A 245 12.54 -3.73 9.44
N ARG A 246 12.57 -2.61 10.17
CA ARG A 246 11.36 -1.90 10.60
C ARG A 246 10.59 -1.31 9.41
N GLN A 247 11.27 -0.73 8.43
CA GLN A 247 10.65 -0.25 7.20
C GLN A 247 9.97 -1.40 6.44
N LEU A 248 10.70 -2.49 6.21
CA LEU A 248 10.19 -3.66 5.48
C LEU A 248 8.97 -4.28 6.19
N THR A 249 9.07 -4.45 7.51
CA THR A 249 7.97 -5.00 8.33
C THR A 249 6.72 -4.14 8.21
N THR A 250 6.88 -2.80 8.32
CA THR A 250 5.75 -1.88 8.19
C THR A 250 5.15 -1.96 6.78
N TRP A 251 5.97 -1.99 5.73
CA TRP A 251 5.51 -2.08 4.34
C TRP A 251 4.77 -3.39 4.00
N LEU A 252 5.15 -4.51 4.63
CA LEU A 252 4.51 -5.81 4.45
C LEU A 252 3.21 -5.97 5.26
N THR A 253 3.08 -5.27 6.38
CA THR A 253 1.96 -5.43 7.32
C THR A 253 0.93 -4.31 7.25
N SER A 254 1.26 -3.20 6.58
CA SER A 254 0.41 -2.02 6.44
C SER A 254 0.39 -1.51 5.00
N TRP A 255 -0.64 -0.72 4.67
CA TRP A 255 -0.91 -0.29 3.29
C TRP A 255 0.06 0.74 2.73
#